data_AF-A0A835IIC8-F1
#
_entry.id   AF-A0A835IIC8-F1
#
_cell.length_a   1.000
_cell.length_b   1.000
_cell.length_c   1.000
_cell.angle_alpha   90.00
_cell.angle_beta   90.00
_cell.angle_gamma   90.00
#
_symmetry.space_group_name_H-M   'P 1'
#
loop_
_entity.id
_entity.type
_entity.pdbx_description
1 polymer ?
#
loop_
_entity_poly.entity_id
_entity_poly.type
_entity_poly.pdbx_seq_one_letter_code
_entity_poly.pdbx_strand_id
1 'polypeptide(L)'
;MVECTKKIAKLDLELTVEERNLLFVGYKNVIGACRASWCIMSSIEQKEESKGNEQNVKLIKNYRSKVEEELSMICIDILTIIDEHLIPSATSGESTIFYYKI
;
A
#
# COMPACT_ATOMS: atom_id res chain seq x y z
N MET A 1 2.71 13.46 -3.57
CA MET A 1 3.02 12.69 -4.81
C MET A 1 1.89 11.74 -5.14
N VAL A 2 1.58 10.74 -4.29
CA VAL A 2 0.48 9.78 -4.51
C VAL A 2 -0.85 10.46 -4.79
N GLU A 3 -1.23 11.48 -4.02
CA GLU A 3 -2.47 12.23 -4.23
C GLU A 3 -2.56 12.92 -5.61
N CYS A 4 -1.45 13.35 -6.19
CA CYS A 4 -1.46 13.96 -7.52
C CYS A 4 -1.58 12.88 -8.60
N THR A 5 -0.80 11.80 -8.49
CA THR A 5 -0.84 10.69 -9.46
C THR A 5 -2.17 9.94 -9.42
N LYS A 6 -2.83 9.87 -8.26
CA LYS A 6 -4.21 9.38 -8.12
C LYS A 6 -5.18 10.16 -8.99
N LYS A 7 -5.10 11.49 -8.97
CA LYS A 7 -6.00 12.33 -9.78
C LYS A 7 -5.83 12.07 -11.27
N ILE A 8 -4.58 11.84 -11.71
CA ILE A 8 -4.27 11.49 -13.10
C ILE A 8 -4.84 10.11 -13.44
N ALA A 9 -4.67 9.12 -12.57
CA ALA A 9 -5.22 7.78 -12.74
C ALA A 9 -6.75 7.76 -12.87
N LYS A 10 -7.45 8.69 -12.20
CA LYS A 10 -8.91 8.84 -12.24
C LYS A 10 -9.45 9.65 -13.42
N LEU A 11 -8.61 9.99 -14.41
CA LEU A 11 -9.06 10.65 -15.63
C LEU A 11 -9.61 9.66 -16.68
N ASP A 12 -9.55 8.35 -16.40
CA ASP A 12 -10.00 7.28 -17.30
C ASP A 12 -9.32 7.34 -18.68
N LEU A 13 -8.04 7.72 -18.67
CA LEU A 13 -7.16 7.76 -19.83
C LEU A 13 -6.02 6.76 -19.64
N GLU A 14 -5.50 6.25 -20.76
CA GLU A 14 -4.31 5.41 -20.71
C GLU A 14 -3.11 6.22 -20.20
N LEU A 15 -2.54 5.76 -19.09
CA LEU A 15 -1.34 6.37 -18.53
C LEU A 15 -0.12 6.08 -19.39
N THR A 16 0.72 7.10 -19.56
CA THR A 16 2.06 6.93 -20.11
C THR A 16 2.92 6.04 -19.20
N VAL A 17 4.02 5.53 -19.75
CA VAL A 17 4.97 4.69 -19.00
C VAL A 17 5.49 5.44 -17.76
N GLU A 18 5.79 6.73 -17.92
CA GLU A 18 6.29 7.61 -16.87
C GLU A 18 5.24 7.87 -15.78
N GLU A 19 3.99 8.20 -16.14
CA GLU A 19 2.90 8.44 -15.19
C GLU A 19 2.58 7.19 -14.39
N ARG A 20 2.49 6.06 -15.09
CA ARG A 20 2.29 4.75 -14.49
C ARG A 20 3.40 4.44 -13.50
N ASN A 21 4.66 4.55 -13.91
CA ASN A 21 5.80 4.31 -13.02
C ASN A 21 5.80 5.23 -11.80
N LEU A 22 5.46 6.51 -11.98
CA LEU A 22 5.39 7.47 -10.88
C LEU A 22 4.31 7.11 -9.86
N LEU A 23 3.13 6.67 -10.33
CA LEU A 23 2.05 6.17 -9.48
C LEU A 23 2.54 5.00 -8.63
N PHE A 24 3.10 3.97 -9.26
CA PHE A 24 3.52 2.74 -8.56
C PHE A 24 4.72 2.95 -7.64
N VAL A 25 5.68 3.80 -8.01
CA VAL A 25 6.77 4.21 -7.11
C VAL A 25 6.22 4.90 -5.87
N GLY A 26 5.21 5.76 -6.03
CA GLY A 26 4.54 6.42 -4.92
C GLY A 26 3.92 5.43 -3.94
N TYR A 27 3.07 4.52 -4.42
CA TYR A 27 2.44 3.51 -3.58
C TYR A 27 3.45 2.56 -2.94
N LYS A 28 4.43 2.05 -3.72
CA LYS A 28 5.47 1.15 -3.21
C LYS A 28 6.25 1.78 -2.06
N ASN A 29 6.55 3.07 -2.13
CA ASN A 29 7.27 3.77 -1.06
C ASN A 29 6.42 3.89 0.22
N VAL A 30 5.15 4.26 0.09
CA VAL A 30 4.25 4.40 1.25
C VAL A 30 3.98 3.03 1.88
N ILE A 31 3.63 2.02 1.08
CA ILE A 31 3.44 0.63 1.53
C ILE A 31 4.72 0.10 2.19
N GLY A 32 5.88 0.37 1.59
CA GLY A 32 7.18 -0.02 2.13
C GLY A 32 7.45 0.55 3.52
N ALA A 33 7.14 1.83 3.73
CA ALA A 33 7.28 2.49 5.02
C ALA A 33 6.33 1.91 6.07
N CYS A 34 5.05 1.72 5.73
CA CYS A 34 4.06 1.09 6.61
C CYS A 34 4.46 -0.34 6.99
N ARG A 35 4.91 -1.14 6.01
CA ARG A 35 5.38 -2.51 6.25
C ARG A 35 6.62 -2.55 7.14
N ALA A 36 7.57 -1.63 6.96
CA ALA A 36 8.73 -1.53 7.83
C ALA A 36 8.32 -1.20 9.28
N SER A 37 7.41 -0.24 9.47
CA SER A 37 6.84 0.11 10.78
C SER A 37 6.16 -1.10 11.42
N TRP A 38 5.35 -1.83 10.65
CA TRP A 38 4.67 -3.05 11.08
C TRP A 38 5.65 -4.15 11.52
N CYS A 39 6.72 -4.39 10.74
CA CYS A 39 7.75 -5.38 11.10
C CYS A 39 8.47 -5.02 12.39
N ILE A 40 8.80 -3.73 12.58
CA ILE A 40 9.45 -3.25 13.82
C ILE A 40 8.51 -3.46 15.00
N MET A 41 7.24 -3.07 14.87
CA MET A 41 6.25 -3.21 15.93
C MET A 41 6.05 -4.68 16.32
N SER A 42 5.94 -5.57 15.33
CA SER A 42 5.83 -7.02 15.54
C SER A 42 7.04 -7.60 16.26
N SER A 43 8.25 -7.12 15.92
CA SER A 43 9.49 -7.55 16.60
C SER A 43 9.54 -7.08 18.06
N ILE A 44 9.05 -5.87 18.34
CA ILE A 44 8.96 -5.33 19.71
C ILE A 44 7.91 -6.10 20.52
N GLU A 45 6.75 -6.41 19.93
CA GLU A 45 5.70 -7.23 20.55
C GLU A 45 6.26 -8.58 20.99
N GLN A 46 6.92 -9.31 20.08
CA GLN A 46 7.50 -10.62 20.37
C GLN A 46 8.57 -10.55 21.48
N LYS A 47 9.37 -9.48 21.49
CA LYS A 47 10.39 -9.27 22.53
C LYS A 47 9.77 -8.98 23.90
N GLU A 48 8.69 -8.21 23.98
CA GLU A 48 8.00 -7.94 25.24
C GLU A 48 7.20 -9.15 25.72
N GLU A 49 6.63 -9.94 24.80
CA GLU A 49 5.97 -11.20 25.11
C GLU A 49 6.95 -12.20 25.74
N SER A 50 8.17 -12.32 25.20
CA SER A 50 9.21 -13.18 25.79
C SER A 50 9.66 -12.77 27.21
N LYS A 51 9.40 -11.52 27.61
CA LYS A 51 9.69 -11.03 28.97
C LYS A 51 8.51 -11.19 29.94
N GLY A 52 7.34 -11.60 29.44
CA GLY A 52 6.10 -11.69 30.23
C GLY A 52 5.44 -10.35 30.53
N ASN A 53 5.76 -9.29 29.77
CA ASN A 53 5.23 -7.94 30.02
C ASN A 53 3.83 -7.76 29.39
N GLU A 54 2.81 -8.43 29.92
CA GLU A 54 1.46 -8.50 29.32
C GLU A 54 0.82 -7.12 29.05
N GLN A 55 1.01 -6.15 29.94
CA GLN A 55 0.49 -4.79 29.76
C GLN A 55 1.10 -4.09 28.55
N ASN A 56 2.43 -4.22 28.37
CA ASN A 56 3.14 -3.64 27.22
C ASN A 56 2.73 -4.35 25.94
N VAL A 57 2.64 -5.68 25.95
CA VAL A 57 2.19 -6.48 24.80
C VAL A 57 0.82 -6.00 24.33
N LYS A 58 -0.13 -5.80 25.25
CA LYS A 58 -1.47 -5.31 24.89
C LYS A 58 -1.45 -3.92 24.25
N LEU A 59 -0.62 -3.00 24.77
CA LEU A 59 -0.46 -1.67 24.18
C LEU A 59 0.16 -1.74 22.79
N ILE A 60 1.26 -2.49 22.63
CA ILE A 60 1.97 -2.65 21.35
C ILE A 60 1.04 -3.28 20.30
N LYS A 61 0.28 -4.31 20.68
CA LYS A 61 -0.68 -4.97 19.79
C LYS A 61 -1.74 -4.00 19.27
N ASN A 62 -2.29 -3.13 20.13
CA ASN A 62 -3.23 -2.09 19.71
C ASN A 62 -2.60 -1.10 18.71
N TYR A 63 -1.33 -0.71 18.91
CA TYR A 63 -0.62 0.14 17.95
C TYR A 63 -0.34 -0.58 16.63
N ARG A 64 0.07 -1.85 16.68
CA ARG A 64 0.29 -2.68 15.48
C ARG A 64 -0.98 -2.79 14.65
N SER A 65 -2.14 -3.02 15.28
CA SER A 65 -3.42 -3.10 14.56
C SER A 65 -3.77 -1.80 13.83
N LYS A 66 -3.43 -0.63 14.37
CA LYS A 66 -3.59 0.64 13.64
C LYS A 66 -2.72 0.72 12.38
N VAL A 67 -1.47 0.27 12.48
CA VAL A 67 -0.56 0.21 11.32
C VAL A 67 -1.06 -0.80 10.29
N GLU A 68 -1.63 -1.93 10.72
CA GLU A 68 -2.27 -2.92 9.82
C GLU A 68 -3.48 -2.34 9.10
N GLU A 69 -4.31 -1.57 9.80
CA GLU A 69 -5.46 -0.88 9.21
C GLU A 69 -5.01 0.15 8.18
N GLU A 70 -4.01 0.99 8.49
CA GLU A 70 -3.41 1.93 7.55
C GLU A 70 -2.85 1.22 6.31
N LEU A 71 -2.07 0.15 6.50
CA LEU A 71 -1.52 -0.64 5.40
C LEU A 71 -2.64 -1.23 4.53
N SER A 72 -3.70 -1.76 5.15
CA SER A 72 -4.84 -2.33 4.44
C SER A 72 -5.58 -1.26 3.62
N MET A 73 -5.82 -0.08 4.20
CA MET A 73 -6.45 1.03 3.51
C MET A 73 -5.66 1.47 2.28
N ILE A 74 -4.32 1.55 2.39
CA ILE A 74 -3.45 1.94 1.26
C ILE A 74 -3.48 0.87 0.16
N CYS A 75 -3.47 -0.41 0.53
CA CYS A 75 -3.56 -1.52 -0.43
C CYS A 75 -4.93 -1.55 -1.14
N ILE A 76 -6.03 -1.38 -0.41
CA ILE A 76 -7.37 -1.31 -0.98
C ILE A 76 -7.47 -0.14 -1.95
N ASP A 77 -6.96 1.03 -1.57
CA ASP A 77 -7.01 2.24 -2.38
C ASP A 77 -6.30 2.10 -3.74
N ILE A 78 -5.11 1.45 -3.81
CA ILE A 78 -4.47 1.18 -5.11
C ILE A 78 -5.20 0.10 -5.91
N LEU A 79 -5.71 -0.95 -5.26
CA LEU A 79 -6.47 -2.00 -5.94
C LEU A 79 -7.74 -1.43 -6.58
N THR A 80 -8.47 -0.59 -5.86
CA THR A 80 -9.65 0.13 -6.39
C THR A 80 -9.29 0.98 -7.60
N ILE A 81 -8.16 1.70 -7.58
CA ILE A 81 -7.73 2.49 -8.73
C ILE A 81 -7.39 1.61 -9.93
N ILE A 82 -6.73 0.47 -9.69
CA ILE A 82 -6.40 -0.49 -10.74
C ILE A 82 -7.67 -1.04 -11.38
N ASP A 83 -8.60 -1.54 -10.57
CA ASP A 83 -9.81 -2.21 -11.04
C ASP A 83 -10.81 -1.25 -11.70
N GLU A 84 -11.02 -0.07 -11.11
CA GLU A 84 -12.07 0.85 -11.58
C GLU A 84 -11.59 1.78 -12.70
N HIS A 85 -10.30 2.14 -12.75
CA HIS A 85 -9.80 3.17 -13.66
C HIS A 85 -8.72 2.67 -14.63
N LEU A 86 -7.70 1.95 -14.14
CA LEU A 86 -6.52 1.64 -14.96
C LEU A 86 -6.72 0.44 -15.90
N ILE A 87 -7.31 -0.66 -15.42
CA ILE A 87 -7.62 -1.83 -16.24
C ILE A 87 -8.62 -1.47 -17.36
N PRO A 88 -9.73 -0.76 -17.09
CA PRO A 88 -10.67 -0.35 -18.13
C PRO A 88 -10.06 0.60 -19.18
N SER A 89 -9.08 1.42 -18.78
CA SER A 89 -8.42 2.40 -19.66
C SER A 89 -7.20 1.83 -20.40
N ALA A 90 -6.81 0.57 -20.15
CA ALA A 90 -5.65 -0.05 -20.79
C ALA A 90 -5.98 -0.42 -22.25
N THR A 91 -5.21 0.10 -23.21
CA THR A 91 -5.42 -0.23 -24.64
C THR A 91 -4.43 -1.27 -25.15
N SER A 92 -3.28 -1.42 -24.49
CA SER A 92 -2.23 -2.37 -24.86
C SER A 92 -2.21 -3.60 -23.96
N GLY A 93 -1.76 -4.73 -24.53
CA GLY A 93 -1.51 -5.95 -23.74
C GLY A 93 -0.43 -5.75 -22.68
N GLU A 94 0.56 -4.89 -22.94
CA GLU A 94 1.61 -4.57 -21.98
C GLU A 94 1.07 -3.79 -20.77
N SER A 95 0.23 -2.77 -20.99
CA SER A 95 -0.40 -2.03 -19.89
C SER A 95 -1.32 -2.92 -19.06
N THR A 96 -2.08 -3.79 -19.72
CA THR A 96 -2.95 -4.78 -19.05
C THR A 96 -2.15 -5.75 -18.16
N ILE A 97 -1.11 -6.38 -18.70
CA ILE A 97 -0.25 -7.31 -17.94
C ILE A 97 0.44 -6.59 -16.78
N PHE A 98 0.86 -5.35 -16.99
CA PHE A 98 1.46 -4.54 -15.93
C PHE A 98 0.49 -4.38 -14.76
N TYR A 99 -0.77 -3.98 -15.02
CA TYR A 99 -1.74 -3.74 -13.95
C TYR A 99 -2.13 -5.01 -13.19
N TYR A 100 -2.29 -6.15 -13.87
CA TYR A 100 -2.58 -7.43 -13.20
C TYR A 100 -1.41 -7.99 -12.39
N LYS A 101 -0.17 -7.56 -12.66
CA LYS A 101 1.01 -8.00 -11.91
C LYS A 101 1.14 -7.29 -10.57
N ILE A 102 0.65 -6.06 -10.47
CA ILE A 102 0.75 -5.24 -9.26
C ILE A 102 -0.28 -5.70 -8.23
#